data_AF-X0H4G8-F1
#
_entry.id   AF-X0H4G8-F1
#
_cell.length_a   1.000
_cell.length_b   1.000
_cell.length_c   1.000
_cell.angle_alpha   90.00
_cell.angle_beta   90.00
_cell.angle_gamma   90.00
#
_symmetry.space_group_name_H-M   'P 1'
#
loop_
_entity.id
_entity.type
_entity.pdbx_description
1 polymer ?
#
loop_
_entity_poly.entity_id
_entity_poly.type
_entity_poly.pdbx_seq_one_letter_code
_entity_poly.pdbx_strand_id
1 'polypeptide(L)'
;MIYLSPLCFCTHSTSYPAPPRGMINLNIADLSAFLRLALESVLYQVFLLNNGLWSSATSYISLQSLNSEFWARSEKLLEHPDNMDFALLSLNSPVLGMPSAVMRLATFLGQLCLGRESSNIEHLVNLQTEVRVWEDFALQAVEQTNASDTLNRDANCLYAMIASILMQHLIAFGPNAGLPKVSPTDSWQACVALHILSRRAGDHRWSECFIGTWPVYALGYLVSEREDRDIVRRDMQSRRELTGFWIVKRFQEDLERSWAGLEPDSPSASVNYNIPDTRISAPFQPPIPIIAL
;
A
#
# COMPACT_ATOMS: atom_id res chain seq x y z
N MET A 1 8.66 -14.51 17.54
CA MET A 1 7.81 -14.99 18.65
C MET A 1 6.54 -14.15 18.62
N ILE A 2 5.47 -14.66 18.01
CA ILE A 2 4.22 -13.91 17.80
C ILE A 2 3.36 -14.16 19.04
N TYR A 3 3.20 -13.13 19.87
CA TYR A 3 2.24 -13.14 20.97
C TYR A 3 0.85 -12.84 20.40
N LEU A 4 0.05 -13.90 20.23
CA LEU A 4 -1.40 -13.78 20.27
C LEU A 4 -1.78 -13.59 21.74
N SER A 5 -2.39 -12.46 22.07
CA SER A 5 -2.93 -12.24 23.42
C SER A 5 -4.06 -13.24 23.70
N PRO A 6 -4.05 -13.93 24.85
CA PRO A 6 -5.09 -14.89 25.21
C PRO A 6 -6.33 -14.14 25.71
N LEU A 7 -7.48 -14.44 25.10
CA LEU A 7 -8.78 -14.15 25.69
C LEU A 7 -8.86 -14.84 27.06
N CYS A 8 -8.91 -14.05 28.13
CA CYS A 8 -9.16 -14.52 29.48
C CYS A 8 -10.58 -15.09 29.57
N PHE A 9 -10.70 -16.42 29.74
CA PHE A 9 -11.90 -17.04 30.26
C PHE A 9 -11.62 -17.50 31.70
N CYS A 10 -12.30 -16.86 32.65
CA CYS A 10 -12.32 -17.29 34.06
C CYS A 10 -13.01 -18.66 34.16
N THR A 11 -12.36 -19.61 34.82
CA THR A 11 -12.88 -20.94 35.11
C THR A 11 -13.82 -20.89 36.31
N HIS A 12 -15.12 -21.05 36.08
CA HIS A 12 -16.04 -21.55 37.08
C HIS A 12 -16.68 -22.84 36.59
N SER A 13 -16.28 -23.92 37.26
CA SER A 13 -16.76 -25.29 37.07
C SER A 13 -18.25 -25.35 37.42
N THR A 14 -19.08 -25.51 36.41
CA THR A 14 -20.42 -26.09 36.54
C THR A 14 -20.65 -27.05 35.38
N SER A 15 -21.04 -28.27 35.73
CA SER A 15 -21.31 -29.37 34.82
C SER A 15 -22.44 -29.03 33.86
N TYR A 16 -22.13 -28.85 32.57
CA TYR A 16 -23.12 -28.76 31.50
C TYR A 16 -23.23 -30.10 30.74
N PRO A 17 -24.45 -30.49 30.31
CA PRO A 17 -24.67 -31.71 29.57
C PRO A 17 -24.05 -31.63 28.17
N ALA A 18 -23.71 -32.80 27.62
CA ALA A 18 -23.07 -32.94 26.31
C ALA A 18 -23.78 -32.10 25.23
N PRO A 19 -23.02 -31.40 24.36
CA PRO A 19 -23.63 -30.58 23.33
C PRO A 19 -24.36 -31.49 22.32
N PRO A 20 -25.52 -31.07 21.79
CA PRO A 20 -26.15 -31.78 20.70
C PRO A 20 -25.19 -31.75 19.51
N ARG A 21 -25.00 -32.91 18.86
CA ARG A 21 -24.29 -33.03 17.58
C ARG A 21 -25.09 -32.32 16.49
N GLY A 22 -25.05 -30.99 16.50
CA GLY A 22 -25.44 -30.17 15.37
C GLY A 22 -24.33 -30.28 14.33
N MET A 23 -24.51 -31.15 13.35
CA MET A 23 -23.80 -31.01 12.09
C MET A 23 -24.06 -29.61 11.56
N ILE A 24 -23.03 -28.77 11.53
CA ILE A 24 -23.09 -27.48 10.84
C ILE A 24 -23.24 -27.81 9.36
N ASN A 25 -24.48 -27.77 8.85
CA ASN A 25 -24.75 -27.71 7.42
C ASN A 25 -24.28 -26.34 6.92
N LEU A 26 -22.97 -26.20 6.70
CA LEU A 26 -22.41 -25.05 6.00
C LEU A 26 -22.94 -25.10 4.57
N ASN A 27 -23.69 -24.06 4.17
CA ASN A 27 -24.06 -23.89 2.78
C ASN A 27 -22.78 -23.65 1.96
N ILE A 28 -22.75 -24.08 0.69
CA ILE A 28 -21.63 -23.89 -0.23
C ILE A 28 -21.25 -22.40 -0.33
N ALA A 29 -22.25 -21.51 -0.23
CA ALA A 29 -22.05 -20.06 -0.21
C ALA A 29 -21.24 -19.57 1.03
N ASP A 30 -21.53 -20.11 2.21
CA ASP A 30 -20.84 -19.72 3.45
C ASP A 30 -19.38 -20.18 3.44
N LEU A 31 -19.14 -21.38 2.90
CA LEU A 31 -17.79 -21.90 2.71
C LEU A 31 -17.00 -21.06 1.70
N SER A 32 -17.63 -20.64 0.59
CA SER A 32 -17.00 -19.78 -0.41
C SER A 32 -16.64 -18.41 0.15
N ALA A 33 -17.54 -17.79 0.92
CA ALA A 33 -17.28 -16.51 1.59
C ALA A 33 -16.14 -16.63 2.60
N PHE A 34 -16.13 -17.68 3.42
CA PHE A 34 -15.04 -17.96 4.35
C PHE A 34 -13.69 -18.14 3.65
N LEU A 35 -13.65 -18.93 2.57
CA LEU A 35 -12.42 -19.15 1.80
C LEU A 35 -11.91 -17.86 1.16
N ARG A 36 -12.81 -17.00 0.66
CA ARG A 36 -12.44 -15.68 0.14
C ARG A 36 -11.84 -14.79 1.22
N LEU A 37 -12.50 -14.68 2.38
CA LEU A 37 -11.95 -13.92 3.51
C LEU A 37 -10.58 -14.43 3.95
N ALA A 38 -10.42 -15.76 4.01
CA ALA A 38 -9.16 -16.39 4.37
C ALA A 38 -8.06 -16.08 3.34
N LEU A 39 -8.35 -16.22 2.05
CA LEU A 39 -7.41 -15.94 0.97
C LEU A 39 -7.00 -14.47 0.96
N GLU A 40 -7.97 -13.54 1.02
CA GLU A 40 -7.69 -12.11 1.05
C GLU A 40 -6.88 -11.71 2.30
N SER A 41 -7.16 -12.33 3.45
CA SER A 41 -6.35 -12.13 4.67
C SER A 41 -4.91 -12.60 4.48
N VAL A 42 -4.71 -13.77 3.87
CA VAL A 42 -3.36 -14.28 3.54
C VAL A 42 -2.65 -13.33 2.58
N LEU A 43 -3.33 -12.86 1.53
CA LEU A 43 -2.75 -11.89 0.59
C LEU A 43 -2.35 -10.58 1.26
N TYR A 44 -3.16 -10.06 2.17
CA TYR A 44 -2.82 -8.85 2.92
C TYR A 44 -1.60 -9.06 3.84
N GLN A 45 -1.51 -10.21 4.52
CA GLN A 45 -0.35 -10.51 5.34
C GLN A 45 0.92 -10.70 4.51
N VAL A 46 0.81 -11.42 3.38
CA VAL A 46 1.89 -11.57 2.40
C VAL A 46 2.36 -10.20 1.91
N PHE A 47 1.42 -9.32 1.56
CA PHE A 47 1.71 -7.94 1.17
C PHE A 47 2.51 -7.19 2.25
N LEU A 48 2.04 -7.19 3.50
CA LEU A 48 2.72 -6.51 4.60
C LEU A 48 4.11 -7.08 4.88
N LEU A 49 4.27 -8.41 4.77
CA LEU A 49 5.56 -9.06 5.00
C LEU A 49 6.58 -8.73 3.90
N ASN A 50 6.14 -8.62 2.65
CA ASN A 50 7.02 -8.31 1.53
C ASN A 50 7.40 -6.82 1.46
N ASN A 51 6.46 -5.95 1.85
CA ASN A 51 6.67 -4.51 1.82
C ASN A 51 7.20 -3.93 3.14
N GLY A 52 7.17 -4.71 4.23
CA GLY A 52 7.93 -4.55 5.47
C GLY A 52 8.17 -3.13 5.98
N LEU A 53 9.33 -2.92 6.60
CA LEU A 53 9.86 -1.58 6.87
C LEU A 53 10.92 -1.25 5.84
N TRP A 54 10.71 -0.17 5.09
CA TRP A 54 11.58 0.34 4.04
C TRP A 54 12.98 0.70 4.57
N SER A 55 13.11 1.21 5.80
CA SER A 55 14.43 1.47 6.42
C SER A 55 15.29 0.21 6.59
N SER A 56 14.65 -0.95 6.73
CA SER A 56 15.28 -2.25 6.97
C SER A 56 15.13 -3.21 5.79
N ALA A 57 14.76 -2.69 4.62
CA ALA A 57 14.45 -3.49 3.45
C ALA A 57 15.64 -4.34 2.96
N THR A 58 16.88 -3.98 3.29
CA THR A 58 18.06 -4.81 2.96
C THR A 58 18.34 -5.90 4.00
N SER A 59 17.76 -5.82 5.20
CA SER A 59 18.00 -6.75 6.31
C SER A 59 16.97 -7.89 6.42
N TYR A 60 15.85 -7.77 5.70
CA TYR A 60 14.79 -8.77 5.76
C TYR A 60 14.97 -9.83 4.65
N ILE A 61 15.00 -11.10 5.05
CA ILE A 61 14.93 -12.23 4.12
C ILE A 61 13.51 -12.27 3.58
N SER A 62 13.33 -11.96 2.30
CA SER A 62 12.03 -12.14 1.62
C SER A 62 11.54 -13.57 1.88
N LEU A 63 10.27 -13.72 2.23
CA LEU A 63 9.64 -15.04 2.33
C LEU A 63 9.49 -15.61 0.91
N GLN A 64 10.59 -16.15 0.37
CA GLN A 64 10.69 -16.69 -0.98
C GLN A 64 10.38 -15.62 -2.05
N SER A 65 10.78 -15.84 -3.30
CA SER A 65 10.24 -15.03 -4.39
C SER A 65 8.73 -15.25 -4.40
N LEU A 66 7.95 -14.18 -4.38
CA LEU A 66 6.52 -14.30 -4.59
C LEU A 66 6.35 -14.68 -6.06
N ASN A 67 6.39 -15.99 -6.33
CA ASN A 67 6.25 -16.51 -7.68
C ASN A 67 5.01 -15.86 -8.32
N SER A 68 5.14 -15.32 -9.52
CA SER A 68 4.02 -14.81 -10.32
C SER A 68 2.85 -15.80 -10.36
N GLU A 69 3.15 -17.09 -10.25
CA GLU A 69 2.19 -18.17 -10.09
C GLU A 69 1.32 -18.08 -8.82
N PHE A 70 1.86 -17.68 -7.67
CA PHE A 70 1.08 -17.53 -6.43
C PHE A 70 0.01 -16.44 -6.61
N TRP A 71 0.41 -15.29 -7.16
CA TRP A 71 -0.51 -14.19 -7.43
C TRP A 71 -1.53 -14.56 -8.49
N ALA A 72 -1.10 -15.14 -9.61
CA ALA A 72 -2.01 -15.57 -10.68
C ALA A 72 -3.04 -16.60 -10.20
N ARG A 73 -2.63 -17.57 -9.37
CA ARG A 73 -3.54 -18.54 -8.76
C ARG A 73 -4.51 -17.86 -7.80
N SER A 74 -4.03 -16.90 -7.01
CA SER A 74 -4.87 -16.17 -6.04
C SER A 74 -5.88 -15.27 -6.73
N GLU A 75 -5.47 -14.54 -7.77
CA GLU A 75 -6.37 -13.72 -8.61
C GLU A 75 -7.44 -14.60 -9.26
N LYS A 76 -7.05 -15.72 -9.88
CA LYS A 76 -8.01 -16.67 -10.44
C LYS A 76 -9.02 -17.16 -9.40
N LEU A 77 -8.58 -17.49 -8.19
CA LEU A 77 -9.48 -17.94 -7.11
C LEU A 77 -10.41 -16.83 -6.61
N LEU A 78 -9.96 -15.56 -6.66
CA LEU A 78 -10.79 -14.41 -6.29
C LEU A 78 -11.77 -14.00 -7.40
N GLU A 79 -11.46 -14.28 -8.66
CA GLU A 79 -12.32 -14.02 -9.83
C GLU A 79 -13.48 -15.01 -9.99
N HIS A 80 -13.41 -16.22 -9.39
CA HIS A 80 -14.40 -17.30 -9.61
C HIS A 80 -15.30 -17.60 -8.39
N PRO A 81 -16.37 -16.83 -8.18
CA PRO A 81 -17.63 -17.46 -7.73
C PRO A 81 -18.78 -17.31 -8.73
N ASP A 82 -19.25 -18.40 -9.32
CA ASP A 82 -20.34 -18.47 -10.33
C ASP A 82 -21.71 -17.88 -9.92
N ASN A 83 -21.85 -17.21 -8.76
CA ASN A 83 -23.17 -16.75 -8.28
C ASN A 83 -23.18 -15.64 -7.20
N MET A 84 -22.23 -14.71 -7.20
CA MET A 84 -22.25 -13.54 -6.30
C MET A 84 -22.26 -12.26 -7.11
N ASP A 85 -23.08 -11.27 -6.73
CA ASP A 85 -23.20 -10.00 -7.45
C ASP A 85 -21.89 -9.20 -7.38
N PHE A 86 -21.04 -9.38 -8.39
CA PHE A 86 -19.65 -8.93 -8.41
C PHE A 86 -19.50 -7.41 -8.45
N ALA A 87 -20.52 -6.65 -8.87
CA ALA A 87 -20.41 -5.19 -8.95
C ALA A 87 -20.21 -4.54 -7.56
N LEU A 88 -20.66 -5.19 -6.48
CA LEU A 88 -20.50 -4.72 -5.10
C LEU A 88 -19.23 -5.21 -4.42
N LEU A 89 -18.64 -6.32 -4.90
CA LEU A 89 -17.45 -6.97 -4.32
C LEU A 89 -16.17 -6.76 -5.15
N SER A 90 -16.28 -6.38 -6.43
CA SER A 90 -15.13 -6.10 -7.31
C SER A 90 -14.56 -4.71 -7.06
N LEU A 91 -15.35 -3.81 -6.47
CA LEU A 91 -14.89 -2.48 -6.05
C LEU A 91 -14.23 -2.54 -4.67
N ASN A 92 -14.65 -3.46 -3.79
CA ASN A 92 -14.16 -3.57 -2.42
C ASN A 92 -14.05 -5.05 -2.01
N SER A 93 -12.85 -5.62 -2.07
CA SER A 93 -12.57 -6.87 -1.37
C SER A 93 -12.83 -6.64 0.15
N PRO A 94 -13.57 -7.50 0.85
CA PRO A 94 -13.92 -7.29 2.25
C PRO A 94 -12.71 -7.20 3.18
N VAL A 95 -11.57 -7.80 2.81
CA VAL A 95 -10.33 -7.73 3.62
C VAL A 95 -9.25 -6.87 2.99
N LEU A 96 -9.11 -6.81 1.66
CA LEU A 96 -8.11 -5.94 1.03
C LEU A 96 -8.63 -4.51 0.90
N GLY A 97 -9.93 -4.35 0.70
CA GLY A 97 -10.58 -3.06 0.44
C GLY A 97 -10.11 -2.37 -0.84
N MET A 98 -9.34 -3.08 -1.67
CA MET A 98 -8.79 -2.62 -2.94
C MET A 98 -8.69 -3.80 -3.92
N PRO A 99 -8.62 -3.54 -5.23
CA PRO A 99 -8.31 -4.57 -6.22
C PRO A 99 -6.94 -5.22 -5.97
N SER A 100 -6.85 -6.55 -5.98
CA SER A 100 -5.59 -7.27 -5.73
C SER A 100 -4.48 -6.88 -6.71
N ALA A 101 -4.85 -6.50 -7.93
CA ALA A 101 -3.92 -6.06 -8.98
C ALA A 101 -3.05 -4.87 -8.54
N VAL A 102 -3.63 -3.83 -7.90
CA VAL A 102 -2.84 -2.66 -7.47
C VAL A 102 -1.89 -2.99 -6.32
N MET A 103 -2.34 -3.84 -5.40
CA MET A 103 -1.53 -4.34 -4.28
C MET A 103 -0.36 -5.20 -4.78
N ARG A 104 -0.64 -6.08 -5.75
CA ARG A 104 0.36 -6.89 -6.45
C ARG A 104 1.38 -5.99 -7.14
N LEU A 105 0.91 -5.02 -7.92
CA LEU A 105 1.74 -4.09 -8.68
C LEU A 105 2.72 -3.33 -7.77
N ALA A 106 2.23 -2.71 -6.69
CA ALA A 106 3.07 -2.02 -5.72
C ALA A 106 4.13 -2.95 -5.08
N THR A 107 3.75 -4.19 -4.77
CA THR A 107 4.66 -5.20 -4.21
C THR A 107 5.76 -5.56 -5.19
N PHE A 108 5.41 -5.91 -6.43
CA PHE A 108 6.38 -6.32 -7.44
C PHE A 108 7.36 -5.20 -7.76
N LEU A 109 6.88 -3.97 -7.95
CA LEU A 109 7.74 -2.82 -8.22
C LEU A 109 8.70 -2.58 -7.04
N GLY A 110 8.22 -2.67 -5.80
CA GLY A 110 9.07 -2.60 -4.61
C GLY A 110 10.14 -3.69 -4.55
N GLN A 111 9.80 -4.94 -4.90
CA GLN A 111 10.79 -6.03 -4.93
C GLN A 111 11.84 -5.86 -6.04
N LEU A 112 11.45 -5.31 -7.21
CA LEU A 112 12.38 -4.99 -8.30
C LEU A 112 13.36 -3.88 -7.90
N CYS A 113 12.88 -2.83 -7.23
CA CYS A 113 13.73 -1.77 -6.68
C CYS A 113 14.77 -2.34 -5.70
N LEU A 114 14.36 -3.30 -4.86
CA LEU A 114 15.22 -3.96 -3.86
C LEU A 114 16.08 -5.09 -4.43
N GLY A 115 15.92 -5.45 -5.70
CA GLY A 115 16.63 -6.54 -6.36
C GLY A 115 16.36 -7.93 -5.82
N ARG A 116 15.16 -8.12 -5.26
CA ARG A 116 14.68 -9.42 -4.76
C ARG A 116 13.95 -10.22 -5.83
N GLU A 117 13.55 -9.55 -6.90
CA GLU A 117 12.95 -10.15 -8.09
C GLU A 117 13.77 -9.77 -9.32
N SER A 118 13.74 -10.62 -10.34
CA SER A 118 14.30 -10.30 -11.65
C SER A 118 13.17 -10.10 -12.66
N SER A 119 13.35 -9.17 -13.59
CA SER A 119 12.38 -8.91 -14.66
C SER A 119 13.10 -8.79 -15.98
N ASN A 120 12.48 -9.34 -17.04
CA ASN A 120 12.89 -9.06 -18.41
C ASN A 120 12.23 -7.75 -18.89
N ILE A 121 12.66 -7.27 -20.07
CA ILE A 121 12.17 -6.02 -20.66
C ILE A 121 10.67 -6.09 -20.96
N GLU A 122 10.20 -7.23 -21.49
CA GLU A 122 8.77 -7.43 -21.82
C GLU A 122 7.87 -7.28 -20.59
N HIS A 123 8.27 -7.87 -19.47
CA HIS A 123 7.53 -7.78 -18.22
C HIS A 123 7.56 -6.36 -17.64
N LEU A 124 8.66 -5.61 -17.79
CA LEU A 124 8.69 -4.19 -17.40
C LEU A 124 7.74 -3.33 -18.25
N VAL A 125 7.61 -3.61 -19.56
CA VAL A 125 6.66 -2.93 -20.45
C VAL A 125 5.22 -3.23 -20.04
N ASN A 126 4.92 -4.48 -19.68
CA ASN A 126 3.60 -4.87 -19.18
C ASN A 126 3.27 -4.15 -17.85
N LEU A 127 4.21 -4.11 -16.91
CA LEU A 127 4.05 -3.37 -15.65
C LEU A 127 3.85 -1.88 -15.88
N GLN A 128 4.58 -1.28 -16.83
CA GLN A 128 4.38 0.12 -17.20
C GLN A 128 2.96 0.39 -17.72
N THR A 129 2.45 -0.51 -18.55
CA THR A 129 1.09 -0.42 -19.10
C THR A 129 0.06 -0.53 -17.99
N GLU A 130 0.24 -1.46 -17.06
CA GLU A 130 -0.63 -1.61 -15.89
C GLU A 130 -0.63 -0.35 -15.00
N VAL A 131 0.56 0.23 -14.73
CA VAL A 131 0.70 1.48 -13.98
C VAL A 131 -0.09 2.61 -14.65
N ARG A 132 -0.02 2.78 -15.98
CA ARG A 132 -0.75 3.83 -16.69
C ARG A 132 -2.27 3.70 -16.54
N VAL A 133 -2.79 2.48 -16.58
CA VAL A 133 -4.24 2.24 -16.34
C VAL A 133 -4.65 2.73 -14.94
N TRP A 134 -3.80 2.50 -13.93
CA TRP A 134 -4.04 2.98 -12.57
C TRP A 134 -3.85 4.49 -12.41
N GLU A 135 -2.92 5.09 -13.15
CA GLU A 135 -2.77 6.55 -13.22
C GLU A 135 -4.02 7.23 -13.78
N ASP A 136 -4.54 6.73 -14.91
CA ASP A 136 -5.76 7.24 -15.54
C ASP A 136 -6.97 7.11 -14.60
N PHE A 137 -7.10 5.98 -13.91
CA PHE A 137 -8.11 5.79 -12.88
C PHE A 137 -7.99 6.82 -11.75
N ALA A 138 -6.78 7.06 -11.24
CA ALA A 138 -6.54 8.00 -10.15
C ALA A 138 -6.87 9.44 -10.56
N LEU A 139 -6.51 9.85 -11.77
CA LEU A 139 -6.83 11.19 -12.31
C LEU A 139 -8.35 11.41 -12.38
N GLN A 140 -9.09 10.44 -12.93
CA GLN A 140 -10.56 10.51 -12.99
C GLN A 140 -11.21 10.52 -11.59
N ALA A 141 -10.65 9.74 -10.66
CA ALA A 141 -11.14 9.65 -9.30
C ALA A 141 -10.99 10.96 -8.51
N VAL A 142 -9.93 11.73 -8.77
CA VAL A 142 -9.69 13.04 -8.16
C VAL A 142 -10.73 14.06 -8.62
N GLU A 143 -11.13 14.02 -9.89
CA GLU A 143 -12.13 14.93 -10.47
C GLU A 143 -13.55 14.68 -9.93
N GLN A 144 -13.88 13.43 -9.59
CA GLN A 144 -15.23 13.04 -9.17
C GLN A 144 -15.41 13.18 -7.64
N THR A 145 -15.83 14.33 -7.13
CA THR A 145 -15.93 14.59 -5.67
C THR A 145 -17.21 14.06 -4.97
N ASN A 146 -18.17 13.46 -5.70
CA ASN A 146 -19.56 13.36 -5.25
C ASN A 146 -20.10 11.97 -4.80
N ALA A 147 -19.27 10.94 -4.59
CA ALA A 147 -19.76 9.57 -4.30
C ALA A 147 -19.56 9.14 -2.83
N SER A 148 -20.49 8.36 -2.26
CA SER A 148 -20.45 7.93 -0.85
C SER A 148 -19.32 6.94 -0.50
N ASP A 149 -18.56 6.44 -1.47
CA ASP A 149 -17.47 5.46 -1.30
C ASP A 149 -16.07 6.04 -1.57
N THR A 150 -15.88 7.30 -1.17
CA THR A 150 -14.64 8.03 -1.43
C THR A 150 -13.38 7.50 -0.70
N LEU A 151 -13.52 6.71 0.38
CA LEU A 151 -12.36 6.28 1.20
C LEU A 151 -11.52 5.20 0.50
N ASN A 152 -12.16 4.14 0.02
CA ASN A 152 -11.47 3.06 -0.67
C ASN A 152 -10.90 3.55 -1.99
N ARG A 153 -11.66 4.40 -2.70
CA ARG A 153 -11.17 5.08 -3.89
C ARG A 153 -9.92 5.91 -3.63
N ASP A 154 -9.91 6.74 -2.58
CA ASP A 154 -8.76 7.56 -2.24
C ASP A 154 -7.55 6.69 -1.84
N ALA A 155 -7.78 5.61 -1.10
CA ALA A 155 -6.73 4.64 -0.80
C ALA A 155 -6.17 4.00 -2.08
N ASN A 156 -7.02 3.56 -3.00
CA ASN A 156 -6.62 3.00 -4.29
C ASN A 156 -5.79 4.00 -5.11
N CYS A 157 -6.18 5.27 -5.10
CA CYS A 157 -5.41 6.33 -5.74
C CYS A 157 -4.03 6.47 -5.10
N LEU A 158 -3.91 6.41 -3.77
CA LEU A 158 -2.59 6.44 -3.12
C LEU A 158 -1.73 5.24 -3.58
N TYR A 159 -2.27 4.03 -3.60
CA TYR A 159 -1.55 2.86 -4.10
C TYR A 159 -1.07 3.04 -5.55
N ALA A 160 -1.94 3.56 -6.42
CA ALA A 160 -1.60 3.86 -7.80
C ALA A 160 -0.46 4.88 -7.91
N MET A 161 -0.49 5.95 -7.10
CA MET A 161 0.58 6.96 -7.09
C MET A 161 1.91 6.38 -6.59
N ILE A 162 1.89 5.55 -5.53
CA ILE A 162 3.10 4.88 -5.04
C ILE A 162 3.67 3.94 -6.12
N ALA A 163 2.82 3.12 -6.76
CA ALA A 163 3.24 2.25 -7.85
C ALA A 163 3.83 3.04 -9.02
N SER A 164 3.20 4.16 -9.40
CA SER A 164 3.71 5.04 -10.45
C SER A 164 5.09 5.61 -10.12
N ILE A 165 5.30 6.11 -8.91
CA ILE A 165 6.61 6.63 -8.47
C ILE A 165 7.67 5.52 -8.50
N LEU A 166 7.34 4.32 -8.01
CA LEU A 166 8.26 3.17 -8.07
C LEU A 166 8.62 2.79 -9.52
N MET A 167 7.64 2.83 -10.43
CA MET A 167 7.87 2.55 -11.85
C MET A 167 8.78 3.59 -12.49
N GLN A 168 8.56 4.89 -12.21
CA GLN A 168 9.44 5.95 -12.70
C GLN A 168 10.86 5.79 -12.18
N HIS A 169 11.02 5.41 -10.91
CA HIS A 169 12.32 5.12 -10.33
C HIS A 169 13.02 3.96 -11.06
N LEU A 170 12.31 2.85 -11.31
CA LEU A 170 12.84 1.72 -12.07
C LEU A 170 13.25 2.10 -13.49
N ILE A 171 12.48 2.96 -14.17
CA ILE A 171 12.84 3.44 -15.51
C ILE A 171 14.12 4.28 -15.47
N ALA A 172 14.26 5.15 -14.46
CA ALA A 172 15.39 6.08 -14.34
C ALA A 172 16.69 5.39 -13.90
N PHE A 173 16.61 4.45 -12.95
CA PHE A 173 17.78 3.89 -12.26
C PHE A 173 17.97 2.38 -12.47
N GLY A 174 16.98 1.71 -13.06
CA GLY A 174 17.00 0.26 -13.25
C GLY A 174 16.63 -0.53 -11.99
N PRO A 175 16.53 -1.87 -12.10
CA PRO A 175 16.32 -2.75 -10.95
C PRO A 175 17.54 -2.72 -10.02
N ASN A 176 17.33 -3.09 -8.75
CA ASN A 176 18.36 -3.17 -7.71
C ASN A 176 18.97 -1.79 -7.32
N ALA A 177 18.37 -0.68 -7.75
CA ALA A 177 18.79 0.68 -7.38
C ALA A 177 18.52 1.01 -5.89
N GLY A 178 17.81 0.13 -5.18
CA GLY A 178 17.23 0.41 -3.88
C GLY A 178 15.85 1.06 -4.02
N LEU A 179 15.18 1.28 -2.89
CA LEU A 179 13.94 2.07 -2.90
C LEU A 179 14.25 3.53 -3.21
N PRO A 180 13.31 4.27 -3.85
CA PRO A 180 13.49 5.68 -4.10
C PRO A 180 13.75 6.38 -2.77
N LYS A 181 14.90 7.04 -2.64
CA LYS A 181 15.28 7.68 -1.37
C LYS A 181 14.55 9.00 -1.13
N VAL A 182 14.07 9.61 -2.20
CA VAL A 182 13.25 10.83 -2.28
C VAL A 182 12.75 10.87 -3.73
N SER A 183 11.44 10.90 -3.96
CA SER A 183 10.94 11.39 -5.26
C SER A 183 11.11 12.91 -5.23
N PRO A 184 11.55 13.58 -6.30
CA PRO A 184 11.43 15.03 -6.34
C PRO A 184 9.98 15.36 -6.01
N THR A 185 9.78 16.12 -4.94
CA THR A 185 8.48 16.54 -4.42
C THR A 185 7.60 17.18 -5.50
N ASP A 186 8.22 17.60 -6.61
CA ASP A 186 7.59 18.15 -7.81
C ASP A 186 6.93 17.10 -8.74
N SER A 187 7.02 15.80 -8.43
CA SER A 187 6.30 14.78 -9.21
C SER A 187 4.78 14.92 -9.02
N TRP A 188 4.02 14.96 -10.11
CA TRP A 188 2.58 15.14 -10.06
C TRP A 188 1.89 14.03 -9.23
N GLN A 189 2.47 12.83 -9.18
CA GLN A 189 1.98 11.72 -8.37
C GLN A 189 2.08 11.98 -6.87
N ALA A 190 3.22 12.54 -6.43
CA ALA A 190 3.39 12.95 -5.04
C ALA A 190 2.41 14.07 -4.69
N CYS A 191 2.23 15.06 -5.58
CA CYS A 191 1.24 16.12 -5.43
C CYS A 191 -0.19 15.59 -5.29
N VAL A 192 -0.61 14.64 -6.13
CA VAL A 192 -1.92 13.99 -6.04
C VAL A 192 -2.08 13.25 -4.72
N ALA A 193 -1.06 12.49 -4.31
CA ALA A 193 -1.09 11.75 -3.05
C ALA A 193 -1.21 12.69 -1.83
N LEU A 194 -0.41 13.75 -1.80
CA LEU A 194 -0.46 14.77 -0.74
C LEU A 194 -1.78 15.55 -0.74
N HIS A 195 -2.36 15.82 -1.90
CA HIS A 195 -3.68 16.43 -2.01
C HIS A 195 -4.76 15.54 -1.39
N ILE A 196 -4.72 14.22 -1.65
CA ILE A 196 -5.63 13.25 -1.03
C ILE A 196 -5.51 13.30 0.50
N LEU A 197 -4.29 13.24 1.05
CA LEU A 197 -4.08 13.31 2.51
C LEU A 197 -4.56 14.64 3.10
N SER A 198 -4.28 15.74 2.42
CA SER A 198 -4.70 17.07 2.85
C SER A 198 -6.23 17.19 2.87
N ARG A 199 -6.91 16.67 1.84
CA ARG A 199 -8.38 16.64 1.78
C ARG A 199 -8.99 15.77 2.88
N ARG A 200 -8.28 14.73 3.32
CA ARG A 200 -8.69 13.81 4.39
C ARG A 200 -8.28 14.24 5.78
N ALA A 201 -7.61 15.37 5.93
CA ALA A 201 -7.17 15.86 7.22
C ALA A 201 -8.37 16.03 8.17
N GLY A 202 -8.33 15.32 9.31
CA GLY A 202 -9.38 15.35 10.32
C GLY A 202 -10.58 14.41 10.07
N ASP A 203 -10.61 13.68 8.95
CA ASP A 203 -11.63 12.64 8.72
C ASP A 203 -11.28 11.37 9.53
N HIS A 204 -11.98 11.16 10.65
CA HIS A 204 -11.71 10.00 11.52
C HIS A 204 -11.91 8.67 10.78
N ARG A 205 -12.87 8.58 9.85
CA ARG A 205 -13.13 7.34 9.10
C ARG A 205 -11.96 6.97 8.21
N TRP A 206 -11.25 7.97 7.68
CA TRP A 206 -10.02 7.77 6.93
C TRP A 206 -8.88 7.26 7.80
N SER A 207 -8.71 7.84 8.99
CA SER A 207 -7.68 7.43 9.94
C SER A 207 -7.94 6.04 10.54
N GLU A 208 -9.21 5.63 10.68
CA GLU A 208 -9.60 4.28 11.09
C GLU A 208 -9.45 3.23 9.95
N CYS A 209 -9.43 3.68 8.70
CA CYS A 209 -9.34 2.82 7.54
C CYS A 209 -7.91 2.24 7.37
N PHE A 210 -7.73 0.96 7.65
CA PHE A 210 -6.42 0.29 7.57
C PHE A 210 -5.84 0.28 6.13
N ILE A 211 -6.69 0.30 5.10
CA ILE A 211 -6.34 0.20 3.68
C ILE A 211 -5.34 1.29 3.30
N GLY A 212 -5.58 2.53 3.74
CA GLY A 212 -4.69 3.67 3.45
C GLY A 212 -3.37 3.68 4.23
N THR A 213 -3.16 2.78 5.19
CA THR A 213 -2.01 2.87 6.11
C THR A 213 -0.67 2.67 5.41
N TRP A 214 -0.53 1.61 4.63
CA TRP A 214 0.73 1.33 3.94
C TRP A 214 1.09 2.39 2.88
N PRO A 215 0.19 2.86 2.01
CA PRO A 215 0.59 3.83 0.99
C PRO A 215 0.90 5.21 1.59
N VAL A 216 0.29 5.59 2.73
CA VAL A 216 0.73 6.77 3.50
C VAL A 216 2.15 6.57 4.03
N TYR A 217 2.47 5.38 4.54
CA TYR A 217 3.82 5.04 4.99
C TYR A 217 4.84 5.13 3.86
N ALA A 218 4.54 4.49 2.73
CA ALA A 218 5.38 4.54 1.54
C ALA A 218 5.57 5.98 1.05
N LEU A 219 4.52 6.80 1.01
CA LEU A 219 4.60 8.21 0.62
C LEU A 219 5.59 8.98 1.49
N GLY A 220 5.65 8.70 2.79
CA GLY A 220 6.58 9.36 3.71
C GLY A 220 8.07 9.18 3.34
N TYR A 221 8.43 8.09 2.65
CA TYR A 221 9.78 7.89 2.11
C TYR A 221 10.01 8.62 0.78
N LEU A 222 8.95 8.98 0.10
CA LEU A 222 8.99 9.56 -1.24
C LEU A 222 8.97 11.09 -1.22
N VAL A 223 8.70 11.72 -0.08
CA VAL A 223 8.63 13.19 0.07
C VAL A 223 9.89 13.76 0.73
N SER A 224 10.44 14.87 0.21
CA SER A 224 11.60 15.57 0.79
C SER A 224 11.21 16.72 1.71
N GLU A 225 10.25 17.53 1.29
CA GLU A 225 9.97 18.81 1.92
C GLU A 225 9.41 18.61 3.32
N ARG A 226 9.78 19.51 4.23
CA ARG A 226 9.39 19.40 5.63
C ARG A 226 7.87 19.50 5.78
N GLU A 227 7.25 20.39 5.01
CA GLU A 227 5.82 20.64 4.98
C GLU A 227 5.04 19.40 4.54
N ASP A 228 5.55 18.66 3.56
CA ASP A 228 4.92 17.44 3.07
C ASP A 228 5.13 16.27 4.02
N ARG A 229 6.31 16.18 4.64
CA ARG A 229 6.55 15.27 5.76
C ARG A 229 5.59 15.54 6.92
N ASP A 230 5.26 16.81 7.19
CA ASP A 230 4.30 17.19 8.22
C ASP A 230 2.85 16.78 7.89
N ILE A 231 2.47 16.70 6.61
CA ILE A 231 1.19 16.12 6.19
C ILE A 231 1.16 14.62 6.52
N VAL A 232 2.17 13.88 6.08
CA VAL A 232 2.27 12.42 6.33
C VAL A 232 2.34 12.11 7.83
N ARG A 233 3.13 12.88 8.58
CA ARG A 233 3.30 12.75 10.04
C ARG A 233 1.97 12.89 10.77
N ARG A 234 1.18 13.91 10.44
CA ARG A 234 -0.13 14.15 11.06
C ARG A 234 -1.12 13.02 10.74
N ASP A 235 -1.15 12.55 9.50
CA ASP A 235 -2.00 11.43 9.09
C ASP A 235 -1.64 10.15 9.87
N MET A 236 -0.35 9.81 9.93
CA MET A 236 0.15 8.65 10.69
C MET A 236 -0.14 8.73 12.18
N GLN A 237 0.03 9.92 12.78
CA GLN A 237 -0.30 10.15 14.18
C GLN A 237 -1.80 9.92 14.43
N SER A 238 -2.68 10.48 13.59
CA SER A 238 -4.13 10.32 13.71
C SER A 238 -4.55 8.85 13.58
N ARG A 239 -4.01 8.12 12.60
CA ARG A 239 -4.24 6.67 12.44
C ARG A 239 -3.84 5.90 13.69
N ARG A 240 -2.68 6.22 14.27
CA ARG A 240 -2.17 5.54 15.47
C ARG A 240 -3.06 5.79 16.68
N GLU A 241 -3.47 7.04 16.89
CA GLU A 241 -4.32 7.42 18.02
C GLU A 241 -5.69 6.77 17.97
N LEU A 242 -6.30 6.66 16.78
CA LEU A 242 -7.65 6.12 16.60
C LEU A 242 -7.68 4.59 16.55
N THR A 243 -6.72 3.95 15.87
CA THR A 243 -6.73 2.47 15.70
C THR A 243 -6.01 1.73 16.82
N GLY A 244 -5.00 2.35 17.43
CA GLY A 244 -4.09 1.67 18.36
C GLY A 244 -3.26 0.54 17.72
N PHE A 245 -3.27 0.39 16.39
CA PHE A 245 -2.60 -0.71 15.71
C PHE A 245 -1.08 -0.58 15.82
N TRP A 246 -0.43 -1.66 16.28
CA TRP A 246 1.02 -1.68 16.48
C TRP A 246 1.80 -1.42 15.19
N ILE A 247 1.27 -1.85 14.03
CA ILE A 247 1.93 -1.67 12.74
C ILE A 247 2.00 -0.19 12.33
N VAL A 248 0.95 0.60 12.63
CA VAL A 248 0.92 2.05 12.36
C VAL A 248 2.00 2.75 13.20
N LYS A 249 2.09 2.40 14.48
CA LYS A 249 3.16 2.90 15.35
C LYS A 249 4.55 2.56 14.80
N ARG A 250 4.74 1.32 14.33
CA ARG A 250 6.03 0.89 13.77
C ARG A 250 6.39 1.65 12.50
N PHE A 251 5.43 1.87 11.60
CA PHE A 251 5.61 2.70 10.41
C PHE A 251 5.96 4.14 10.74
N GLN A 252 5.24 4.74 11.69
CA GLN A 252 5.52 6.10 12.15
C GLN A 252 6.93 6.23 12.71
N GLU A 253 7.34 5.34 13.63
CA GLU A 253 8.69 5.34 14.21
C GLU A 253 9.78 5.15 13.16
N ASP A 254 9.47 4.40 12.10
CA ASP A 254 10.39 4.17 10.99
C ASP A 254 10.59 5.42 10.14
N LEU A 255 9.50 6.12 9.82
CA LEU A 255 9.52 7.40 9.14
C LEU A 255 10.29 8.45 9.93
N GLU A 256 9.99 8.62 11.23
CA GLU A 256 10.68 9.63 12.05
C GLU A 256 12.18 9.37 12.16
N ARG A 257 12.59 8.08 12.27
CA ARG A 257 14.02 7.71 12.24
C ARG A 257 14.67 8.05 10.90
N SER A 258 13.98 7.77 9.79
CA SER A 258 14.50 8.08 8.45
C SER A 258 14.56 9.59 8.20
N TRP A 259 13.57 10.35 8.66
CA TRP A 259 13.53 11.81 8.51
C TRP A 259 14.54 12.53 9.40
N ALA A 260 14.85 12.03 10.59
CA ALA A 260 15.87 12.62 11.47
C ALA A 260 17.26 12.66 10.81
N GLY A 261 17.56 11.70 9.94
CA GLY A 261 18.81 11.69 9.17
C GLY A 261 18.89 12.75 8.06
N LEU A 262 17.80 13.44 7.75
CA LEU A 262 17.71 14.47 6.71
C LEU A 262 17.77 15.91 7.26
N GLU A 263 17.67 16.09 8.57
CA GLU A 263 17.73 17.43 9.19
C GLU A 263 19.19 17.93 9.25
N PRO A 264 19.44 19.20 8.89
CA PRO A 264 20.79 19.76 8.76
C PRO A 264 21.60 19.82 10.07
N ASP A 265 20.94 19.68 11.23
CA ASP A 265 21.57 19.72 12.56
C ASP A 265 21.92 18.32 13.11
N SER A 266 21.73 17.25 12.34
CA SER A 266 22.15 15.91 12.74
C SER A 266 23.69 15.77 12.71
N PRO A 267 24.33 15.21 13.74
CA PRO A 267 25.79 15.06 13.79
C PRO A 267 26.27 14.07 12.71
N SER A 268 26.66 14.63 11.56
CA SER A 268 27.56 14.15 10.53
C SER A 268 27.40 12.69 10.03
N ALA A 269 26.75 12.56 8.88
CA ALA A 269 27.33 11.82 7.76
C ALA A 269 27.28 12.74 6.53
N SER A 270 28.36 13.49 6.30
CA SER A 270 28.51 14.38 5.16
C SER A 270 28.43 13.58 3.85
N VAL A 271 27.34 13.69 3.11
CA VAL A 271 27.32 13.36 1.68
C VAL A 271 26.91 14.62 0.93
N ASN A 272 27.85 15.13 0.17
CA ASN A 272 27.75 16.35 -0.60
C ASN A 272 26.80 16.12 -1.79
N TYR A 273 25.67 16.81 -1.85
CA TYR A 273 24.78 16.78 -3.01
C TYR A 273 24.59 18.20 -3.55
N ASN A 274 25.26 18.47 -4.68
CA ASN A 274 24.92 19.59 -5.54
C ASN A 274 23.61 19.26 -6.26
N ILE A 275 22.52 19.90 -5.87
CA ILE A 275 21.26 19.93 -6.62
C ILE A 275 21.20 21.27 -7.36
N PRO A 276 21.05 21.31 -8.70
CA PRO A 276 20.78 22.56 -9.40
C PRO A 276 19.36 23.04 -9.07
N ASP A 277 19.28 24.21 -8.46
CA ASP A 277 18.04 24.95 -8.21
C ASP A 277 17.31 25.21 -9.54
N THR A 278 16.13 24.62 -9.71
CA THR A 278 15.18 25.09 -10.73
C THR A 278 13.77 25.09 -10.17
N ARG A 279 13.47 26.10 -9.36
CA ARG A 279 12.10 26.45 -8.99
C ARG A 279 11.37 26.99 -10.22
N ILE A 280 10.34 26.30 -10.69
CA ILE A 280 9.21 26.93 -11.37
C ILE A 280 7.92 26.25 -10.90
N SER A 281 7.11 26.99 -10.16
CA SER A 281 5.72 26.66 -9.87
C SER A 281 4.96 26.55 -11.20
N ALA A 282 4.62 25.33 -11.63
CA ALA A 282 3.79 25.08 -12.79
C ALA A 282 2.48 24.36 -12.36
N PRO A 283 1.33 24.69 -12.97
CA PRO A 283 0.08 24.00 -12.70
C PRO A 283 0.14 22.54 -13.19
N PHE A 284 -0.68 21.68 -12.57
CA PHE A 284 -0.81 20.26 -12.90
C PHE A 284 -0.81 20.01 -14.41
N GLN A 285 0.28 19.45 -14.93
CA GLN A 285 0.34 18.90 -16.28
C GLN A 285 0.68 17.40 -16.19
N PRO A 286 -0.24 16.51 -16.60
CA PRO A 286 0.12 15.12 -16.82
C PRO A 286 1.14 15.00 -17.97
N PRO A 287 1.94 13.92 -18.01
CA PRO A 287 2.96 13.75 -19.05
C PRO A 287 2.33 13.69 -20.44
N ILE A 288 2.94 14.42 -21.37
CA ILE A 288 2.63 14.34 -22.80
C ILE A 288 3.01 12.92 -23.27
N PRO A 289 2.12 12.21 -23.99
CA PRO A 289 2.43 10.87 -24.49
C PRO A 289 3.63 10.95 -25.44
N ILE A 290 4.71 10.24 -25.08
CA ILE A 290 5.82 9.99 -26.00
C ILE A 290 5.28 9.02 -27.04
N ILE A 291 4.92 9.56 -28.21
CA ILE A 291 4.67 8.77 -29.42
C ILE A 291 6.02 8.14 -29.79
N ALA A 292 6.10 6.81 -29.71
CA ALA A 292 7.25 6.07 -30.21
C ALA A 292 7.38 6.31 -31.72
N LEU A 293 8.56 6.78 -32.14
CA LEU A 293 9.03 6.76 -33.52
C LEU A 293 9.76 5.44 -33.78
#